data_AF-A0AA38IIM6-F1
#
_entry.id   AF-A0AA38IIM6-F1
#
_cell.length_a   1.000
_cell.length_b   1.000
_cell.length_c   1.000
_cell.angle_alpha   90.00
_cell.angle_beta   90.00
_cell.angle_gamma   90.00
#
_symmetry.space_group_name_H-M   'P 1'
#
loop_
_entity.id
_entity.type
_entity.pdbx_description
1 polymer ?
#
loop_
_entity_poly.entity_id
_entity_poly.type
_entity_poly.pdbx_seq_one_letter_code
_entity_poly.pdbx_strand_id
1 'polypeptide(L)'
;MVSSKKNRKVFGKCNCLPLCTSITYNAETHQAKEPDNPFRDKPSDVEIKFKDEELQVMERQELFSNADFVASCGSLLGLFTGFSVISLAEIIYFAAVRWVYDFWCFGKRWYRRNKQSTESNKAKE
;
A
#
# COMPACT_ATOMS: atom_id res chain seq x y z
N MET A 1 10.21 -12.56 -25.78
CA MET A 1 11.68 -12.70 -25.87
C MET A 1 12.09 -12.59 -27.33
N VAL A 2 12.63 -11.45 -27.77
CA VAL A 2 13.13 -11.28 -29.14
C VAL A 2 14.63 -11.54 -29.16
N SER A 3 15.04 -12.53 -29.96
CA SER A 3 16.41 -13.01 -30.13
C SER A 3 17.12 -12.20 -31.21
N SER A 4 18.26 -11.57 -30.87
CA SER A 4 19.04 -10.75 -31.79
C SER A 4 20.33 -11.47 -32.20
N LYS A 5 20.42 -11.92 -33.46
CA LYS A 5 21.62 -12.55 -34.05
C LYS A 5 22.73 -11.51 -34.25
N LYS A 6 23.80 -11.57 -33.45
CA LYS A 6 25.01 -10.74 -33.57
C LYS A 6 25.86 -11.11 -34.79
N ASN A 7 25.99 -10.22 -35.77
CA ASN A 7 27.05 -10.26 -36.77
C ASN A 7 28.29 -9.53 -36.20
N ARG A 8 29.42 -10.25 -36.09
CA ARG A 8 30.66 -9.76 -35.45
C ARG A 8 31.51 -9.03 -36.48
N LYS A 9 31.82 -7.75 -36.21
CA LYS A 9 33.16 -7.09 -36.31
C LYS A 9 33.10 -5.55 -36.46
N VAL A 10 32.25 -4.84 -35.70
CA VAL A 10 32.42 -3.40 -35.38
C VAL A 10 31.70 -3.09 -34.05
N PHE A 11 32.13 -3.66 -32.91
CA PHE A 11 31.51 -3.32 -31.62
C PHE A 11 32.53 -3.45 -30.50
N GLY A 12 33.41 -2.46 -30.40
CA GLY A 12 34.48 -2.42 -29.40
C GLY A 12 34.38 -1.30 -28.36
N LYS A 13 33.41 -0.37 -28.44
CA LYS A 13 33.40 0.84 -27.59
C LYS A 13 32.02 1.44 -27.27
N CYS A 14 30.92 0.68 -27.27
CA CYS A 14 29.60 1.27 -26.95
C CYS A 14 28.87 0.49 -25.84
N ASN A 15 28.79 1.09 -24.65
CA ASN A 15 27.91 0.70 -23.56
C ASN A 15 26.56 1.40 -23.74
N CYS A 16 25.75 0.94 -24.70
CA CYS A 16 24.40 1.46 -24.86
C CYS A 16 23.51 0.89 -23.75
N LEU A 17 23.15 1.72 -22.77
CA LEU A 17 22.08 1.40 -21.83
C LEU A 17 20.73 1.44 -22.57
N PRO A 18 19.78 0.55 -22.23
CA PRO A 18 18.45 0.60 -22.82
C PRO A 18 17.75 1.90 -22.43
N LEU A 19 16.95 2.43 -23.36
CA LEU A 19 16.07 3.55 -23.06
C LEU A 19 15.05 3.14 -21.98
N CYS A 20 14.70 4.09 -21.10
CA CYS A 20 13.66 3.92 -20.08
C CYS A 20 12.27 3.83 -20.69
N THR A 21 12.05 4.47 -21.84
CA THR A 21 10.81 4.43 -22.61
C THR A 21 11.12 3.90 -24.01
N SER A 22 10.46 2.80 -24.40
CA SER A 22 10.61 2.22 -25.73
C SER A 22 9.25 1.85 -26.29
N ILE A 23 8.91 2.42 -27.46
CA ILE A 23 7.68 2.11 -28.19
C ILE A 23 8.03 1.07 -29.25
N THR A 24 7.34 -0.07 -29.26
CA THR A 24 7.57 -1.16 -30.22
C THR A 24 6.28 -1.43 -30.98
N TYR A 25 6.34 -1.35 -32.30
CA TYR A 25 5.22 -1.66 -33.19
C TYR A 25 5.42 -3.05 -33.80
N ASN A 26 4.42 -3.92 -33.68
CA ASN A 26 4.40 -5.20 -34.37
C ASN A 26 3.80 -4.99 -35.76
N ALA A 27 4.60 -5.22 -36.81
CA ALA A 27 4.14 -5.13 -38.20
C ALA A 27 3.64 -6.49 -38.68
N GLU A 28 2.39 -6.56 -39.13
CA GLU A 28 1.80 -7.71 -39.81
C GLU A 28 1.57 -7.35 -41.28
N THR A 29 1.99 -8.21 -42.21
CA THR A 29 1.88 -7.95 -43.65
C THR A 29 0.81 -8.83 -44.29
N HIS A 30 -0.15 -8.21 -44.98
CA HIS A 30 -1.15 -8.92 -45.77
C HIS A 30 -0.88 -8.67 -47.26
N GLN A 31 -0.69 -9.74 -48.03
CA GLN A 31 -0.51 -9.67 -49.47
C GLN A 31 -1.80 -10.11 -50.17
N ALA A 32 -2.43 -9.20 -50.90
CA ALA A 32 -3.53 -9.51 -51.80
C ALA A 32 -2.99 -9.65 -53.23
N LYS A 33 -3.30 -10.78 -53.88
CA LYS A 33 -2.96 -10.98 -55.29
C LYS A 33 -4.08 -10.41 -56.15
N GLU A 34 -3.83 -9.30 -56.83
CA GLU A 34 -4.75 -8.75 -57.82
C GLU A 34 -4.87 -9.71 -59.03
N PRO A 35 -6.07 -9.87 -59.64
CA PRO A 35 -6.24 -10.70 -60.83
C PRO A 35 -5.30 -10.27 -61.97
N ASP A 36 -4.71 -11.27 -62.63
CA ASP A 36 -3.64 -11.08 -63.62
C ASP A 36 -4.21 -10.43 -64.89
N ASN A 37 -4.05 -9.11 -65.01
CA ASN A 37 -4.42 -8.36 -66.20
C ASN A 37 -3.19 -8.27 -67.12
N PRO A 38 -3.19 -8.91 -68.31
CA PRO A 38 -2.00 -8.99 -69.17
C PRO A 38 -1.59 -7.65 -69.81
N PHE A 39 -2.38 -6.59 -69.64
CA PHE A 39 -2.16 -5.26 -70.21
C PHE A 39 -1.77 -4.19 -69.20
N ARG A 40 -1.57 -4.55 -67.92
CA ARG A 40 -1.28 -3.60 -66.85
C ARG A 40 0.09 -3.93 -66.25
N ASP A 41 1.04 -3.00 -66.37
CA ASP A 41 2.25 -3.02 -65.54
C ASP A 41 1.81 -3.17 -64.08
N LYS A 42 2.47 -4.03 -63.30
CA LYS A 42 2.04 -4.39 -61.93
C LYS A 42 2.65 -3.38 -60.93
N PRO A 43 1.96 -2.32 -60.50
CA PRO A 43 2.45 -1.48 -59.41
C PRO A 43 2.36 -2.27 -58.10
N SER A 44 3.43 -2.20 -57.29
CA SER A 44 3.36 -2.64 -55.89
C SER A 44 2.75 -1.50 -55.06
N ASP A 45 1.46 -1.62 -54.74
CA ASP A 45 0.81 -0.70 -53.80
C ASP A 45 1.01 -1.19 -52.36
N VAL A 46 1.38 -0.28 -51.46
CA VAL A 46 1.68 -0.58 -50.06
C VAL A 46 0.91 0.40 -49.20
N GLU A 47 -0.13 -0.11 -48.53
CA GLU A 47 -0.93 0.67 -47.60
C GLU A 47 -0.55 0.30 -46.15
N ILE A 48 -0.18 1.30 -45.36
CA ILE A 48 0.19 1.13 -43.94
C ILE A 48 -0.97 1.66 -43.10
N LYS A 49 -1.59 0.77 -42.32
CA LYS A 49 -2.69 1.08 -41.42
C LYS A 49 -2.38 0.57 -40.03
N PHE A 50 -2.80 1.32 -39.01
CA PHE A 50 -2.79 0.83 -37.63
C PHE A 50 -3.87 -0.23 -37.48
N LYS A 51 -3.50 -1.37 -36.89
CA LYS A 51 -4.43 -2.49 -36.64
C LYS A 51 -5.42 -2.15 -35.51
N ASP A 52 -4.91 -1.51 -34.46
CA ASP A 52 -5.66 -1.09 -33.29
C ASP A 52 -5.30 0.38 -32.96
N GLU A 53 -6.27 1.15 -32.47
CA GLU A 53 -6.09 2.56 -32.08
C GLU A 53 -5.55 2.73 -30.64
N GLU A 54 -5.49 1.63 -29.87
CA GLU A 54 -5.07 1.64 -28.47
C GLU A 54 -3.62 1.18 -28.31
N LEU A 55 -2.83 1.96 -27.56
CA LEU A 55 -1.45 1.65 -27.23
C LEU A 55 -1.38 0.86 -25.91
N GLN A 56 -0.91 -0.38 -25.95
CA GLN A 56 -0.64 -1.15 -24.72
C GLN A 56 0.62 -0.62 -24.03
N VAL A 57 0.44 0.20 -23.00
CA VAL A 57 1.52 0.74 -22.18
C VAL A 57 1.88 -0.26 -21.08
N MET A 58 3.16 -0.60 -20.99
CA MET A 58 3.71 -1.44 -19.92
C MET A 58 4.72 -0.61 -19.13
N GLU A 59 4.31 -0.17 -17.94
CA GLU A 59 5.19 0.55 -17.02
C GLU A 59 5.82 -0.44 -16.02
N ARG A 60 7.11 -0.25 -15.73
CA ARG A 60 7.78 -0.96 -14.63
C ARG A 60 7.50 -0.19 -13.36
N GLN A 61 6.55 -0.66 -12.57
CA GLN A 61 6.37 -0.19 -11.21
C GLN A 61 7.33 -0.94 -10.28
N GLU A 62 7.84 -0.24 -9.28
CA GLU A 62 8.66 -0.86 -8.24
C GLU A 62 7.74 -1.81 -7.45
N LEU A 63 8.00 -3.12 -7.50
CA LEU A 63 7.05 -4.13 -7.02
C LEU A 63 6.67 -3.98 -5.55
N PHE A 64 7.45 -3.24 -4.76
CA PHE A 64 7.16 -2.89 -3.38
C PHE A 64 7.84 -1.57 -3.04
N SER A 65 7.04 -0.53 -2.75
CA SER A 65 7.54 0.66 -2.08
C SER A 65 7.63 0.40 -0.58
N ASN A 66 8.54 1.07 0.12
CA ASN A 66 8.61 1.01 1.60
C ASN A 66 7.27 1.39 2.25
N ALA A 67 6.48 2.22 1.57
CA ALA A 67 5.13 2.60 1.98
C ALA A 67 4.15 1.40 2.01
N ASP A 68 4.27 0.45 1.08
CA ASP A 68 3.37 -0.70 0.97
C ASP A 68 3.60 -1.71 2.10
N PHE A 69 4.84 -1.82 2.56
CA PHE A 69 5.19 -2.60 3.75
C PHE A 69 4.57 -1.99 5.01
N VAL A 70 4.74 -0.67 5.20
CA VAL A 70 4.17 0.06 6.34
C VAL A 70 2.64 0.01 6.31
N ALA A 71 2.02 0.11 5.14
CA ALA A 71 0.58 -0.02 4.99
C ALA A 71 0.09 -1.41 5.43
N SER A 72 0.74 -2.46 4.95
CA SER A 72 0.37 -3.85 5.26
C SER A 72 0.55 -4.17 6.75
N CYS A 73 1.68 -3.77 7.35
CA CYS A 73 1.91 -3.95 8.78
C CYS A 73 1.00 -3.06 9.63
N GLY A 74 0.76 -1.83 9.21
CA GLY A 74 -0.07 -0.86 9.93
C GLY A 74 -1.52 -1.30 10.08
N SER A 75 -2.11 -1.91 9.05
CA SER A 75 -3.48 -2.44 9.13
C SER A 75 -3.63 -3.57 10.14
N LEU A 76 -2.68 -4.50 10.17
CA LEU A 76 -2.69 -5.60 11.14
C LEU A 76 -2.41 -5.11 12.56
N LEU A 77 -1.37 -4.30 12.73
CA LEU A 77 -0.99 -3.73 14.03
C LEU A 77 -2.11 -2.85 14.59
N GLY A 78 -2.77 -2.04 13.77
CA GLY A 78 -3.90 -1.21 14.20
C GLY A 78 -5.07 -2.03 14.73
N LEU A 79 -5.39 -3.16 14.10
CA LEU A 79 -6.48 -4.03 14.56
C LEU A 79 -6.14 -4.72 15.90
N PHE A 80 -4.95 -5.29 16.01
CA PHE A 80 -4.52 -5.98 17.23
C PHE A 80 -4.29 -5.02 18.40
N THR A 81 -3.67 -3.86 18.15
CA THR A 81 -3.46 -2.84 19.18
C THR A 81 -4.78 -2.16 19.56
N GLY A 82 -5.69 -1.94 18.61
CA GLY A 82 -6.99 -1.34 18.89
C GLY A 82 -7.81 -2.13 19.90
N PHE A 83 -8.02 -3.44 19.67
CA PHE A 83 -8.74 -4.31 20.61
C PHE A 83 -8.03 -4.39 21.97
N SER A 84 -6.69 -4.49 21.96
CA SER A 84 -5.89 -4.52 23.18
C SER A 84 -6.02 -3.24 24.00
N VAL A 85 -6.02 -2.06 23.36
CA VAL A 85 -6.13 -0.75 24.03
C VAL A 85 -7.53 -0.53 24.59
N ILE A 86 -8.58 -0.91 23.87
CA ILE A 86 -9.96 -0.81 24.39
C ILE A 86 -10.13 -1.70 25.62
N SER A 87 -9.62 -2.94 25.56
CA SER A 87 -9.63 -3.86 26.70
C SER A 87 -8.84 -3.31 27.89
N LEU A 88 -7.65 -2.74 27.65
CA LEU A 88 -6.85 -2.11 28.70
C LEU A 88 -7.56 -0.90 29.33
N ALA A 89 -8.19 -0.06 28.51
CA ALA A 89 -8.94 1.11 28.96
C ALA A 89 -10.10 0.71 29.89
N GLU A 90 -10.78 -0.39 29.60
CA GLU A 90 -11.85 -0.90 30.43
C GLU A 90 -11.35 -1.46 31.77
N ILE A 91 -10.21 -2.17 31.78
CA ILE A 91 -9.55 -2.61 33.01
C ILE A 91 -9.18 -1.41 33.88
N ILE A 92 -8.60 -0.36 33.29
CA ILE A 92 -8.22 0.87 34.01
C ILE A 92 -9.47 1.56 34.56
N TYR A 93 -10.55 1.65 33.77
CA TYR A 93 -11.81 2.22 34.21
C TYR A 93 -12.38 1.49 35.44
N PHE A 94 -12.47 0.16 35.40
CA PHE A 94 -12.94 -0.63 36.54
C PHE A 94 -12.01 -0.54 37.76
N ALA A 95 -10.69 -0.54 37.54
CA ALA A 95 -9.70 -0.43 38.61
C ALA A 95 -9.78 0.93 39.33
N ALA A 96 -9.88 2.03 38.57
CA ALA A 96 -10.01 3.38 39.12
C ALA A 96 -11.30 3.53 39.93
N VAL A 97 -12.42 3.01 39.43
CA VAL A 97 -13.71 3.06 40.13
C VAL A 97 -13.63 2.31 41.46
N ARG A 98 -13.07 1.10 41.49
CA ARG A 98 -12.88 0.29 42.72
C ARG A 98 -12.03 1.04 43.75
N TRP A 99 -10.91 1.62 43.33
CA TRP A 99 -10.02 2.40 44.18
C TRP A 99 -10.70 3.64 44.76
N VAL A 100 -11.47 4.37 43.95
CA VAL A 100 -12.21 5.55 44.41
C VAL A 100 -13.26 5.17 45.45
N TYR A 101 -14.00 4.08 45.26
CA TYR A 101 -14.97 3.62 46.27
C TYR A 101 -14.30 3.22 47.59
N ASP A 102 -13.20 2.48 47.56
CA ASP A 102 -12.46 2.10 48.78
C ASP A 102 -11.88 3.32 49.50
N PHE A 103 -11.28 4.26 48.75
CA PHE A 103 -10.74 5.49 49.31
C PHE A 103 -11.84 6.39 49.90
N TRP A 104 -13.00 6.48 49.25
CA TRP A 104 -14.15 7.23 49.74
C TRP A 104 -14.75 6.61 51.02
N CYS A 105 -14.80 5.28 51.09
CA CYS A 105 -15.20 4.56 52.30
C CYS A 105 -14.22 4.78 53.45
N PHE A 106 -12.91 4.77 53.16
CA PHE A 106 -11.87 5.06 54.15
C PHE A 106 -11.97 6.50 54.67
N GLY A 107 -12.18 7.47 53.78
CA GLY A 107 -12.40 8.88 54.13
C GLY A 107 -13.61 9.08 55.03
N LYS A 108 -14.75 8.42 54.74
CA LYS A 108 -15.93 8.48 55.62
C LYS A 108 -15.68 7.84 56.98
N ARG A 109 -14.94 6.73 57.04
CA ARG A 109 -14.62 6.03 58.31
C ARG A 109 -13.61 6.83 59.14
N TRP A 110 -12.68 7.54 58.51
CA TRP A 110 -11.74 8.47 59.16
C TRP A 110 -12.47 9.72 59.70
N TYR A 111 -13.35 10.33 58.91
CA TYR A 111 -14.17 11.47 59.35
C TYR A 111 -15.05 11.12 60.57
N ARG A 112 -15.69 9.95 60.58
CA ARG A 112 -16.47 9.46 61.73
C ARG A 112 -15.61 9.25 62.99
N ARG A 113 -14.40 8.70 62.83
CA ARG A 113 -13.49 8.43 63.96
C ARG A 113 -13.00 9.72 64.62
N ASN A 114 -12.68 10.74 63.81
CA ASN A 114 -12.29 12.05 64.34
C ASN A 114 -13.44 12.77 65.03
N LYS A 115 -14.67 12.69 64.50
CA LYS A 115 -15.85 13.31 65.15
C LYS A 115 -16.10 12.75 66.54
N GLN A 116 -15.98 11.43 66.72
CA GLN A 116 -16.17 10.78 68.02
C GLN A 116 -15.04 11.09 69.00
N SER A 117 -13.82 11.35 68.51
CA SER A 117 -12.70 11.84 69.31
C SER A 117 -12.86 13.30 69.74
N THR A 118 -13.59 14.13 68.98
CA THR A 118 -13.93 15.51 69.39
C THR A 118 -15.12 15.57 70.36
N GLU A 119 -16.10 14.68 70.24
CA GLU A 119 -17.25 14.63 71.17
C GLU A 119 -16.90 14.03 72.53
N SER A 120 -15.98 13.04 72.61
CA SER A 120 -15.54 12.45 73.87
C SER A 120 -14.65 13.38 74.72
N ASN A 121 -13.90 14.28 74.10
CA ASN A 121 -13.14 15.31 74.82
C ASN A 121 -14.05 16.42 75.39
N LYS A 122 -15.20 16.69 74.77
CA LYS A 122 -16.17 17.71 75.21
C LYS A 122 -17.05 17.28 76.38
N ALA A 123 -17.11 15.98 76.69
CA ALA A 123 -17.86 15.44 77.84
C ALA A 123 -17.01 15.31 79.13
N LYS A 124 -15.72 15.68 79.07
CA LYS A 124 -14.78 15.66 80.19
C LYS A 124 -14.50 17.05 80.77
N GLU A 125 -15.08 18.08 80.16
CA GLU A 125 -15.05 19.48 80.58
C GLU A 125 -16.43 19.84 81.15
#